data_AF-A0A0G2YGZ0-F1
#
_entry.id   AF-A0A0G2YGZ0-F1
#
_cell.length_a   1.000
_cell.length_b   1.000
_cell.length_c   1.000
_cell.angle_alpha   90.00
_cell.angle_beta   90.00
_cell.angle_gamma   90.00
#
_symmetry.space_group_name_H-M   'P 1'
#
loop_
_entity.id
_entity.type
_entity.pdbx_description
1 polymer ?
#
loop_
_entity_poly.entity_id
_entity_poly.type
_entity_poly.pdbx_seq_one_letter_code
_entity_poly.pdbx_strand_id
1 'polypeptide(L)'
;DFGARSTLEFNGPLDGGGNTIPYYFKGAIANGNNAILNVNTKSLTAYNSTIGTVAEINIGAGNLFAIDASAGDVTILNAQDINFGVLDSALVLSNLTGVGVKNILLAADLVAPGADEGKVVFDGGVNGLNIGSNVAGTARNIGDGGGNKFNTLLIYNAVTITDDVNLEGIQNVLINNNADFTSSTAFNAGAIQINDATYTIDANNGNLNIPAGNIQFAHADAQLILQNSSGNDRTITLGANIDPDNDDEGVVILNSVTAGKKLTIAGGKTFGGAHKLQTIVFKGAGDCGAAGTTFNTTNIVLDITGQLELGATTANVVLFNDAVQLTQTGNIGGFLNFNAKNGTVTLNNNVNVAGAVQNTGGTNNGTLIVLGASNLNRVNGIAMLKVGAGNVTIAKGGNVKIGEIQGTGTNTLTLPAN
;
A
#
# COMPACT_ATOMS: atom_id res chain seq x y z
N ASP A 1 -41.49 -13.38 2.50
CA ASP A 1 -41.86 -13.63 3.90
C ASP A 1 -41.73 -15.12 4.13
N PHE A 2 -40.83 -15.54 5.03
CA PHE A 2 -40.68 -16.95 5.36
C PHE A 2 -41.61 -17.29 6.53
N GLY A 3 -42.37 -18.38 6.37
CA GLY A 3 -42.94 -19.07 7.53
C GLY A 3 -41.83 -19.68 8.40
N ALA A 4 -42.15 -20.04 9.65
CA ALA A 4 -41.18 -20.63 10.56
C ALA A 4 -40.54 -21.91 9.94
N ARG A 5 -39.20 -21.92 9.83
CA ARG A 5 -38.36 -23.04 9.32
C ARG A 5 -38.54 -23.39 7.83
N SER A 6 -38.70 -22.39 6.97
CA SER A 6 -38.78 -22.61 5.51
C SER A 6 -37.40 -22.52 4.82
N THR A 7 -37.23 -23.29 3.75
CA THR A 7 -36.05 -23.24 2.85
C THR A 7 -36.43 -22.52 1.56
N LEU A 8 -35.56 -21.62 1.08
CA LEU A 8 -35.64 -21.04 -0.25
C LEU A 8 -34.43 -21.47 -1.05
N GLU A 9 -34.68 -21.99 -2.24
CA GLU A 9 -33.63 -22.49 -3.12
C GLU A 9 -33.61 -21.72 -4.43
N PHE A 10 -32.43 -21.25 -4.81
CA PHE A 10 -32.19 -20.69 -6.14
C PHE A 10 -31.46 -21.73 -7.00
N ASN A 11 -32.23 -22.53 -7.73
CA ASN A 11 -31.74 -23.63 -8.58
C ASN A 11 -31.62 -23.21 -10.07
N GLY A 12 -31.09 -22.00 -10.33
CA GLY A 12 -31.07 -21.42 -11.66
C GLY A 12 -30.03 -22.07 -12.61
N PRO A 13 -30.42 -22.55 -13.81
CA PRO A 13 -29.51 -23.21 -14.74
C PRO A 13 -28.49 -22.25 -15.37
N LEU A 14 -27.48 -22.81 -16.05
CA LEU A 14 -26.72 -22.08 -17.08
C LEU A 14 -27.66 -21.71 -18.24
N ASP A 15 -27.31 -20.72 -19.06
CA ASP A 15 -28.04 -20.51 -20.30
C ASP A 15 -27.89 -21.71 -21.25
N GLY A 16 -28.73 -21.79 -22.28
CA GLY A 16 -28.69 -22.89 -23.27
C GLY A 16 -27.36 -22.99 -24.06
N GLY A 17 -26.41 -22.07 -23.83
CA GLY A 17 -25.05 -22.07 -24.38
C GLY A 17 -23.95 -22.29 -23.33
N GLY A 18 -24.29 -22.57 -22.06
CA GLY A 18 -23.34 -22.81 -20.98
C GLY A 18 -22.82 -21.57 -20.25
N ASN A 19 -23.35 -20.38 -20.52
CA ASN A 19 -22.96 -19.17 -19.81
C ASN A 19 -23.69 -19.03 -18.46
N THR A 20 -23.05 -18.31 -17.54
CA THR A 20 -23.64 -17.98 -16.23
C THR A 20 -24.81 -17.02 -16.40
N ILE A 21 -25.99 -17.39 -15.88
CA ILE A 21 -27.13 -16.47 -15.75
C ILE A 21 -27.04 -15.80 -14.36
N PRO A 22 -26.91 -14.47 -14.27
CA PRO A 22 -26.94 -13.77 -12.99
C PRO A 22 -28.38 -13.59 -12.50
N TYR A 23 -28.62 -13.98 -11.24
CA TYR A 23 -29.88 -13.74 -10.55
C TYR A 23 -29.76 -12.59 -9.57
N TYR A 24 -30.78 -11.75 -9.50
CA TYR A 24 -30.79 -10.56 -8.67
C TYR A 24 -31.96 -10.56 -7.71
N PHE A 25 -31.66 -10.51 -6.42
CA PHE A 25 -32.64 -10.36 -5.37
C PHE A 25 -32.61 -8.92 -4.84
N LYS A 26 -33.68 -8.15 -5.12
CA LYS A 26 -33.79 -6.71 -4.77
C LYS A 26 -34.61 -6.44 -3.49
N GLY A 27 -35.30 -7.47 -2.98
CA GLY A 27 -36.08 -7.37 -1.74
C GLY A 27 -35.23 -7.66 -0.50
N ALA A 28 -35.86 -7.61 0.67
CA ALA A 28 -35.30 -8.16 1.91
C ALA A 28 -36.07 -9.43 2.28
N ILE A 29 -35.38 -10.45 2.80
CA ILE A 29 -36.05 -11.64 3.34
C ILE A 29 -36.58 -11.32 4.75
N ALA A 30 -37.88 -11.09 4.86
CA ALA A 30 -38.57 -10.93 6.14
C ALA A 30 -38.84 -12.27 6.83
N ASN A 31 -38.81 -12.27 8.17
CA ASN A 31 -39.05 -13.43 9.05
C ASN A 31 -38.12 -14.62 8.78
N GLY A 32 -36.89 -14.33 8.37
CA GLY A 32 -35.88 -15.32 8.00
C GLY A 32 -35.14 -15.96 9.18
N ASN A 33 -35.48 -15.64 10.43
CA ASN A 33 -34.71 -16.02 11.62
C ASN A 33 -34.58 -17.54 11.85
N ASN A 34 -35.30 -18.35 11.07
CA ASN A 34 -35.19 -19.80 11.03
C ASN A 34 -35.09 -20.34 9.59
N ALA A 35 -34.84 -19.46 8.62
CA ALA A 35 -34.88 -19.76 7.19
C ALA A 35 -33.49 -20.10 6.66
N ILE A 36 -33.48 -21.02 5.71
CA ILE A 36 -32.30 -21.43 4.97
C ILE A 36 -32.39 -20.90 3.54
N LEU A 37 -31.35 -20.23 3.06
CA LEU A 37 -31.17 -19.83 1.66
C LEU A 37 -30.12 -20.73 1.00
N ASN A 38 -30.54 -21.57 0.08
CA ASN A 38 -29.62 -22.39 -0.73
C ASN A 38 -29.32 -21.69 -2.07
N VAL A 39 -28.06 -21.33 -2.28
CA VAL A 39 -27.55 -20.71 -3.51
C VAL A 39 -26.96 -21.80 -4.42
N ASN A 40 -27.84 -22.43 -5.20
CA ASN A 40 -27.49 -23.49 -6.15
C ASN A 40 -27.37 -23.00 -7.60
N THR A 41 -27.35 -21.68 -7.78
CA THR A 41 -27.14 -21.03 -9.07
C THR A 41 -25.74 -20.45 -9.14
N LYS A 42 -25.18 -20.34 -10.34
CA LYS A 42 -23.81 -19.87 -10.53
C LYS A 42 -23.57 -18.45 -10.02
N SER A 43 -24.57 -17.59 -10.06
CA SER A 43 -24.46 -16.21 -9.59
C SER A 43 -25.80 -15.74 -9.03
N LEU A 44 -25.82 -15.43 -7.73
CA LEU A 44 -26.93 -14.76 -7.05
C LEU A 44 -26.42 -13.51 -6.34
N THR A 45 -27.00 -12.36 -6.63
CA THR A 45 -26.66 -11.08 -5.99
C THR A 45 -27.84 -10.52 -5.23
N ALA A 46 -27.63 -10.18 -3.97
CA ALA A 46 -28.55 -9.42 -3.15
C ALA A 46 -28.20 -7.92 -3.22
N TYR A 47 -29.13 -7.10 -3.72
CA TYR A 47 -28.97 -5.64 -3.89
C TYR A 47 -29.58 -4.80 -2.77
N ASN A 48 -30.16 -5.45 -1.76
CA ASN A 48 -30.85 -4.76 -0.69
C ASN A 48 -29.87 -4.41 0.44
N SER A 49 -30.05 -3.24 1.06
CA SER A 49 -29.24 -2.79 2.21
C SER A 49 -29.30 -3.75 3.41
N THR A 50 -30.29 -4.62 3.44
CA THR A 50 -30.31 -5.79 4.31
C THR A 50 -30.73 -7.00 3.47
N ILE A 51 -29.92 -8.05 3.43
CA ILE A 51 -30.35 -9.33 2.82
C ILE A 51 -31.60 -9.91 3.52
N GLY A 52 -31.95 -9.35 4.68
CA GLY A 52 -33.05 -9.73 5.53
C GLY A 52 -32.53 -10.40 6.79
N THR A 53 -33.41 -11.14 7.45
CA THR A 53 -33.10 -11.84 8.71
C THR A 53 -32.75 -13.31 8.50
N VAL A 54 -32.24 -13.68 7.32
CA VAL A 54 -31.91 -15.06 6.96
C VAL A 54 -30.92 -15.64 7.96
N ALA A 55 -31.29 -16.77 8.59
CA ALA A 55 -30.46 -17.44 9.58
C ALA A 55 -29.30 -18.20 8.96
N GLU A 56 -29.50 -18.87 7.82
CA GLU A 56 -28.47 -19.70 7.19
C GLU A 56 -28.43 -19.47 5.68
N ILE A 57 -27.23 -19.29 5.14
CA ILE A 57 -26.98 -19.13 3.70
C ILE A 57 -25.98 -20.19 3.28
N ASN A 58 -26.41 -21.11 2.43
CA ASN A 58 -25.58 -22.18 1.88
C ASN A 58 -25.18 -21.84 0.45
N ILE A 59 -23.90 -21.56 0.22
CA ILE A 59 -23.35 -21.29 -1.11
C ILE A 59 -22.91 -22.61 -1.73
N GLY A 60 -23.59 -23.08 -2.77
CA GLY A 60 -23.27 -24.35 -3.41
C GLY A 60 -21.89 -24.39 -4.07
N ALA A 61 -21.44 -25.59 -4.41
CA ALA A 61 -20.16 -25.84 -5.09
C ALA A 61 -19.98 -25.02 -6.38
N GLY A 62 -18.90 -24.25 -6.46
CA GLY A 62 -18.60 -23.43 -7.64
C GLY A 62 -19.67 -22.39 -7.97
N ASN A 63 -20.46 -22.02 -6.97
CA ASN A 63 -21.48 -20.97 -7.04
C ASN A 63 -20.99 -19.76 -6.25
N LEU A 64 -21.60 -18.62 -6.57
CA LEU A 64 -21.25 -17.34 -6.00
C LEU A 64 -22.49 -16.67 -5.44
N PHE A 65 -22.38 -16.23 -4.18
CA PHE A 65 -23.35 -15.35 -3.56
C PHE A 65 -22.72 -13.97 -3.33
N ALA A 66 -23.36 -12.93 -3.86
CA ALA A 66 -22.91 -11.56 -3.72
C ALA A 66 -23.88 -10.76 -2.84
N ILE A 67 -23.30 -9.95 -1.95
CA ILE A 67 -23.98 -8.93 -1.17
C ILE A 67 -23.47 -7.58 -1.68
N ASP A 68 -24.33 -6.86 -2.38
CA ASP A 68 -23.99 -5.57 -3.00
C ASP A 68 -24.61 -4.41 -2.21
N ALA A 69 -23.74 -3.60 -1.61
CA ALA A 69 -24.07 -2.42 -0.82
C ALA A 69 -24.46 -1.19 -1.65
N SER A 70 -24.64 -1.34 -2.98
CA SER A 70 -24.99 -0.23 -3.87
C SER A 70 -26.21 0.58 -3.40
N ALA A 71 -27.20 -0.08 -2.78
CA ALA A 71 -28.41 0.57 -2.27
C ALA A 71 -28.24 1.24 -0.90
N GLY A 72 -27.14 0.97 -0.18
CA GLY A 72 -26.89 1.46 1.17
C GLY A 72 -25.96 0.52 1.95
N ASP A 73 -25.44 1.01 3.07
CA ASP A 73 -24.56 0.23 3.94
C ASP A 73 -25.27 -1.04 4.44
N VAL A 74 -24.50 -2.12 4.58
CA VAL A 74 -25.01 -3.45 4.96
C VAL A 74 -24.31 -3.91 6.23
N THR A 75 -25.05 -4.52 7.16
CA THR A 75 -24.48 -5.33 8.24
C THR A 75 -24.78 -6.80 7.96
N ILE A 76 -23.76 -7.64 7.97
CA ILE A 76 -23.86 -9.10 7.72
C ILE A 76 -23.47 -9.89 8.96
N LEU A 77 -23.80 -11.18 8.99
CA LEU A 77 -23.50 -12.09 10.10
C LEU A 77 -24.20 -11.69 11.42
N ASN A 78 -25.29 -10.94 11.33
CA ASN A 78 -26.12 -10.58 12.48
C ASN A 78 -27.12 -11.70 12.76
N ALA A 79 -26.67 -12.71 13.51
CA ALA A 79 -27.36 -14.00 13.70
C ALA A 79 -27.56 -14.76 12.37
N GLN A 80 -26.57 -14.69 11.49
CA GLN A 80 -26.55 -15.37 10.20
C GLN A 80 -25.29 -16.24 10.11
N ASP A 81 -25.47 -17.47 9.65
CA ASP A 81 -24.39 -18.38 9.28
C ASP A 81 -24.25 -18.39 7.75
N ILE A 82 -23.03 -18.27 7.25
CA ILE A 82 -22.71 -18.41 5.82
C ILE A 82 -21.85 -19.64 5.65
N ASN A 83 -22.42 -20.65 5.01
CA ASN A 83 -21.76 -21.92 4.74
C ASN A 83 -21.32 -21.97 3.28
N PHE A 84 -20.13 -22.51 3.08
CA PHE A 84 -19.48 -22.65 1.78
C PHE A 84 -19.50 -24.13 1.40
N GLY A 85 -20.07 -24.44 0.24
CA GLY A 85 -20.45 -25.80 -0.14
C GLY A 85 -19.32 -26.68 -0.69
N VAL A 86 -18.10 -26.16 -0.92
CA VAL A 86 -16.79 -26.80 -1.24
C VAL A 86 -15.79 -25.75 -1.80
N LEU A 87 -14.54 -26.18 -2.10
CA LEU A 87 -13.38 -25.52 -2.74
C LEU A 87 -13.61 -24.26 -3.60
N ASP A 88 -14.65 -24.20 -4.45
CA ASP A 88 -14.88 -23.07 -5.39
C ASP A 88 -16.07 -22.17 -5.04
N SER A 89 -16.72 -22.39 -3.90
CA SER A 89 -17.81 -21.50 -3.45
C SER A 89 -17.25 -20.12 -3.06
N ALA A 90 -17.97 -19.07 -3.46
CA ALA A 90 -17.50 -17.70 -3.29
C ALA A 90 -18.53 -16.78 -2.63
N LEU A 91 -18.08 -16.01 -1.64
CA LEU A 91 -18.81 -14.87 -1.11
C LEU A 91 -18.22 -13.58 -1.70
N VAL A 92 -19.06 -12.76 -2.32
CA VAL A 92 -18.67 -11.44 -2.83
C VAL A 92 -19.31 -10.36 -1.99
N LEU A 93 -18.51 -9.41 -1.53
CA LEU A 93 -18.97 -8.18 -0.90
C LEU A 93 -18.62 -7.02 -1.84
N SER A 94 -19.61 -6.27 -2.30
CA SER A 94 -19.39 -5.29 -3.37
C SER A 94 -20.11 -3.96 -3.17
N ASN A 95 -19.64 -2.93 -3.88
CA ASN A 95 -20.33 -1.66 -4.12
C ASN A 95 -20.24 -1.30 -5.61
N LEU A 96 -20.90 -2.09 -6.48
CA LEU A 96 -20.68 -1.97 -7.93
C LEU A 96 -21.19 -0.65 -8.51
N THR A 97 -22.34 -0.17 -8.00
CA THR A 97 -23.09 0.96 -8.59
C THR A 97 -23.54 2.00 -7.56
N GLY A 98 -23.22 1.82 -6.28
CA GLY A 98 -23.68 2.72 -5.23
C GLY A 98 -23.06 4.10 -5.36
N VAL A 99 -23.82 5.12 -4.94
CA VAL A 99 -23.34 6.51 -4.93
C VAL A 99 -22.43 6.72 -3.73
N GLY A 100 -21.16 7.05 -3.99
CA GLY A 100 -20.13 7.20 -2.97
C GLY A 100 -19.66 5.87 -2.38
N VAL A 101 -18.70 5.96 -1.45
CA VAL A 101 -18.19 4.81 -0.70
C VAL A 101 -19.33 4.20 0.12
N LYS A 102 -19.37 2.86 0.21
CA LYS A 102 -20.33 2.10 1.03
C LYS A 102 -19.61 1.24 2.04
N ASN A 103 -20.30 0.93 3.13
CA ASN A 103 -19.80 0.08 4.19
C ASN A 103 -20.49 -1.29 4.17
N ILE A 104 -19.71 -2.36 4.33
CA ILE A 104 -20.21 -3.67 4.75
C ILE A 104 -19.56 -4.00 6.10
N LEU A 105 -20.40 -4.11 7.13
CA LEU A 105 -19.99 -4.32 8.51
C LEU A 105 -20.24 -5.76 8.94
N LEU A 106 -19.23 -6.40 9.52
CA LEU A 106 -19.27 -7.75 10.07
C LEU A 106 -19.80 -7.71 11.50
N ALA A 107 -20.90 -8.42 11.76
CA ALA A 107 -21.44 -8.57 13.11
C ALA A 107 -20.81 -9.72 13.91
N ALA A 108 -20.27 -10.72 13.23
CA ALA A 108 -19.53 -11.84 13.78
C ALA A 108 -18.36 -12.21 12.85
N ASP A 109 -17.52 -13.16 13.26
CA ASP A 109 -16.43 -13.67 12.43
C ASP A 109 -17.00 -14.41 11.21
N LEU A 110 -16.34 -14.27 10.06
CA LEU A 110 -16.66 -15.04 8.86
C LEU A 110 -15.84 -16.32 8.86
N VAL A 111 -16.48 -17.47 9.09
CA VAL A 111 -15.79 -18.77 9.22
C VAL A 111 -15.45 -19.35 7.85
N ALA A 112 -14.23 -19.89 7.70
CA ALA A 112 -13.81 -20.57 6.48
C ALA A 112 -14.42 -21.98 6.36
N PRO A 113 -14.71 -22.48 5.14
CA PRO A 113 -15.30 -23.81 4.91
C PRO A 113 -14.46 -24.99 5.40
N GLY A 114 -13.14 -24.84 5.44
CA GLY A 114 -12.21 -25.96 5.46
C GLY A 114 -10.79 -25.51 5.11
N ALA A 115 -9.81 -26.40 5.25
CA ALA A 115 -8.42 -26.10 4.90
C ALA A 115 -8.28 -25.84 3.39
N ASP A 116 -7.79 -24.67 3.02
CA ASP A 116 -7.54 -24.24 1.63
C ASP A 116 -8.81 -24.26 0.75
N GLU A 117 -9.98 -24.05 1.33
CA GLU A 117 -11.24 -24.01 0.61
C GLU A 117 -11.89 -22.62 0.65
N GLY A 118 -12.70 -22.31 -0.37
CA GLY A 118 -13.56 -21.14 -0.39
C GLY A 118 -12.84 -19.85 -0.76
N LYS A 119 -13.61 -18.93 -1.34
CA LYS A 119 -13.13 -17.67 -1.88
C LYS A 119 -13.94 -16.51 -1.34
N VAL A 120 -13.25 -15.44 -0.97
CA VAL A 120 -13.86 -14.15 -0.66
C VAL A 120 -13.44 -13.15 -1.73
N VAL A 121 -14.36 -12.28 -2.12
CA VAL A 121 -14.09 -11.20 -3.10
C VAL A 121 -14.60 -9.90 -2.53
N PHE A 122 -13.75 -8.88 -2.50
CA PHE A 122 -14.14 -7.50 -2.22
C PHE A 122 -14.03 -6.67 -3.49
N ASP A 123 -15.12 -6.01 -3.86
CA ASP A 123 -15.18 -5.17 -5.05
C ASP A 123 -15.73 -3.78 -4.72
N GLY A 124 -14.84 -2.79 -4.76
CA GLY A 124 -15.17 -1.39 -4.54
C GLY A 124 -16.09 -0.75 -5.56
N GLY A 125 -16.25 -1.38 -6.73
CA GLY A 125 -16.82 -0.74 -7.91
C GLY A 125 -16.16 0.63 -8.18
N VAL A 126 -16.94 1.55 -8.73
CA VAL A 126 -16.42 2.88 -9.12
C VAL A 126 -16.17 3.84 -7.96
N ASN A 127 -16.83 3.63 -6.82
CA ASN A 127 -16.87 4.60 -5.73
C ASN A 127 -16.22 4.13 -4.42
N GLY A 128 -15.83 2.86 -4.34
CA GLY A 128 -15.10 2.27 -3.22
C GLY A 128 -15.99 1.51 -2.22
N LEU A 129 -15.37 0.58 -1.49
CA LEU A 129 -16.01 -0.25 -0.46
C LEU A 129 -15.16 -0.26 0.81
N ASN A 130 -15.82 -0.09 1.95
CA ASN A 130 -15.24 -0.29 3.26
C ASN A 130 -15.74 -1.62 3.86
N ILE A 131 -14.83 -2.43 4.38
CA ILE A 131 -15.15 -3.62 5.19
C ILE A 131 -14.70 -3.35 6.63
N GLY A 132 -15.61 -3.53 7.60
CA GLY A 132 -15.28 -3.28 8.99
C GLY A 132 -16.12 -4.04 10.01
N SER A 133 -15.88 -3.84 11.30
CA SER A 133 -16.74 -4.38 12.35
C SER A 133 -17.98 -3.51 12.56
N ASN A 134 -19.11 -4.12 12.90
CA ASN A 134 -20.31 -3.38 13.29
C ASN A 134 -20.25 -2.82 14.72
N VAL A 135 -19.31 -3.31 15.53
CA VAL A 135 -19.09 -2.87 16.91
C VAL A 135 -17.67 -2.35 17.03
N ALA A 136 -17.56 -1.03 17.23
CA ALA A 136 -16.29 -0.34 17.38
C ALA A 136 -15.39 -1.00 18.44
N GLY A 137 -14.12 -1.23 18.09
CA GLY A 137 -13.13 -1.83 18.98
C GLY A 137 -13.28 -3.32 19.20
N THR A 138 -14.25 -3.98 18.55
CA THR A 138 -14.38 -5.44 18.59
C THR A 138 -13.91 -6.00 17.26
N ALA A 139 -12.73 -6.61 17.26
CA ALA A 139 -12.16 -7.21 16.05
C ALA A 139 -13.09 -8.31 15.47
N ARG A 140 -13.03 -8.50 14.16
CA ARG A 140 -13.67 -9.60 13.43
C ARG A 140 -12.65 -10.30 12.57
N ASN A 141 -12.68 -11.63 12.59
CA ASN A 141 -11.80 -12.44 11.76
C ASN A 141 -12.51 -12.83 10.46
N ILE A 142 -11.75 -12.85 9.37
CA ILE A 142 -12.15 -13.52 8.14
C ILE A 142 -11.29 -14.78 8.02
N GLY A 143 -11.95 -15.92 8.17
CA GLY A 143 -11.34 -17.19 8.55
C GLY A 143 -11.18 -17.30 10.08
N ASP A 144 -10.61 -18.40 10.55
CA ASP A 144 -10.66 -18.76 11.97
C ASP A 144 -9.40 -18.38 12.80
N GLY A 145 -8.54 -17.50 12.30
CA GLY A 145 -7.42 -16.93 13.06
C GLY A 145 -6.39 -17.94 13.60
N GLY A 146 -6.37 -19.18 13.09
CA GLY A 146 -5.48 -20.23 13.61
C GLY A 146 -5.80 -21.68 13.22
N GLY A 147 -6.76 -21.93 12.33
CA GLY A 147 -7.16 -23.22 11.78
C GLY A 147 -7.38 -23.17 10.26
N ASN A 148 -8.61 -23.46 9.81
CA ASN A 148 -9.01 -23.43 8.40
C ASN A 148 -8.96 -22.01 7.82
N LYS A 149 -8.25 -21.85 6.71
CA LYS A 149 -8.12 -20.58 5.99
C LYS A 149 -8.95 -20.58 4.72
N PHE A 150 -9.50 -19.42 4.37
CA PHE A 150 -9.92 -19.19 3.00
C PHE A 150 -8.69 -19.27 2.09
N ASN A 151 -8.82 -19.99 0.97
CA ASN A 151 -7.74 -20.09 0.01
C ASN A 151 -7.37 -18.72 -0.57
N THR A 152 -8.37 -17.90 -0.88
CA THR A 152 -8.14 -16.64 -1.60
C THR A 152 -9.10 -15.54 -1.18
N LEU A 153 -8.53 -14.36 -0.93
CA LEU A 153 -9.22 -13.08 -0.98
C LEU A 153 -8.83 -12.35 -2.27
N LEU A 154 -9.80 -12.05 -3.13
CA LEU A 154 -9.59 -11.18 -4.27
C LEU A 154 -10.02 -9.76 -3.95
N ILE A 155 -9.16 -8.80 -4.26
CA ILE A 155 -9.48 -7.37 -4.19
C ILE A 155 -9.64 -6.82 -5.61
N TYR A 156 -10.75 -6.15 -5.86
CA TYR A 156 -11.04 -5.40 -7.09
C TYR A 156 -11.41 -3.96 -6.75
N ASN A 157 -10.97 -3.03 -7.60
CA ASN A 157 -11.21 -1.60 -7.45
C ASN A 157 -10.77 -1.07 -6.07
N ALA A 158 -11.38 0.03 -5.59
CA ALA A 158 -11.00 0.67 -4.34
C ALA A 158 -11.62 -0.02 -3.12
N VAL A 159 -10.82 -0.63 -2.25
CA VAL A 159 -11.28 -1.31 -1.04
C VAL A 159 -10.47 -0.86 0.17
N THR A 160 -11.15 -0.48 1.25
CA THR A 160 -10.52 -0.22 2.55
C THR A 160 -11.02 -1.23 3.58
N ILE A 161 -10.10 -1.87 4.30
CA ILE A 161 -10.42 -2.70 5.46
C ILE A 161 -10.03 -1.93 6.71
N THR A 162 -10.97 -1.78 7.63
CA THR A 162 -10.71 -1.12 8.92
C THR A 162 -9.90 -2.04 9.84
N ASP A 163 -9.19 -1.43 10.79
CA ASP A 163 -8.27 -2.10 11.70
C ASP A 163 -8.91 -3.17 12.60
N ASP A 164 -10.24 -3.16 12.72
CA ASP A 164 -11.02 -4.14 13.47
C ASP A 164 -11.43 -5.35 12.61
N VAL A 165 -10.80 -5.56 11.46
CA VAL A 165 -10.95 -6.78 10.66
C VAL A 165 -9.58 -7.43 10.41
N ASN A 166 -9.44 -8.68 10.84
CA ASN A 166 -8.22 -9.46 10.74
C ASN A 166 -8.27 -10.44 9.56
N LEU A 167 -7.17 -10.54 8.82
CA LEU A 167 -7.04 -11.44 7.66
C LEU A 167 -6.07 -12.61 7.88
N GLU A 168 -5.74 -12.97 9.13
CA GLU A 168 -4.90 -14.14 9.45
C GLU A 168 -5.47 -15.45 8.90
N GLY A 169 -6.79 -15.52 8.76
CA GLY A 169 -7.53 -16.64 8.17
C GLY A 169 -7.56 -16.64 6.64
N ILE A 170 -6.76 -15.79 5.96
CA ILE A 170 -6.61 -15.79 4.50
C ILE A 170 -5.24 -16.37 4.13
N GLN A 171 -5.22 -17.35 3.23
CA GLN A 171 -3.99 -17.93 2.72
C GLN A 171 -3.34 -17.04 1.64
N ASN A 172 -4.12 -16.58 0.66
CA ASN A 172 -3.62 -15.72 -0.42
C ASN A 172 -4.49 -14.46 -0.58
N VAL A 173 -3.90 -13.29 -0.50
CA VAL A 173 -4.54 -12.02 -0.88
C VAL A 173 -4.03 -11.64 -2.26
N LEU A 174 -4.93 -11.55 -3.23
CA LEU A 174 -4.59 -11.14 -4.59
C LEU A 174 -5.22 -9.77 -4.87
N ILE A 175 -4.36 -8.77 -5.02
CA ILE A 175 -4.75 -7.40 -5.32
C ILE A 175 -4.69 -7.25 -6.83
N ASN A 176 -5.85 -7.26 -7.48
CA ASN A 176 -5.95 -7.31 -8.95
C ASN A 176 -5.59 -5.97 -9.58
N ASN A 177 -5.30 -6.00 -10.89
CA ASN A 177 -4.94 -4.83 -11.67
C ASN A 177 -5.91 -3.66 -11.46
N ASN A 178 -5.36 -2.46 -11.31
CA ASN A 178 -6.04 -1.20 -11.05
C ASN A 178 -6.80 -1.14 -9.70
N ALA A 179 -6.63 -2.12 -8.81
CA ALA A 179 -7.19 -2.03 -7.47
C ALA A 179 -6.39 -1.03 -6.60
N ASP A 180 -7.10 -0.40 -5.67
CA ASP A 180 -6.53 0.46 -4.64
C ASP A 180 -6.96 -0.09 -3.28
N PHE A 181 -6.07 -0.85 -2.65
CA PHE A 181 -6.36 -1.59 -1.43
C PHE A 181 -5.68 -0.95 -0.23
N THR A 182 -6.45 -0.59 0.81
CA THR A 182 -5.92 -0.08 2.07
C THR A 182 -6.25 -1.03 3.22
N SER A 183 -5.24 -1.48 3.95
CA SER A 183 -5.43 -2.27 5.18
C SER A 183 -4.19 -2.25 6.07
N SER A 184 -4.41 -2.00 7.36
CA SER A 184 -3.41 -2.06 8.43
C SER A 184 -3.30 -3.45 9.09
N THR A 185 -4.03 -4.45 8.59
CA THR A 185 -4.11 -5.80 9.17
C THR A 185 -3.85 -6.89 8.13
N ALA A 186 -4.02 -6.59 6.84
CA ALA A 186 -3.89 -7.58 5.77
C ALA A 186 -2.50 -8.22 5.68
N PHE A 187 -1.45 -7.54 6.14
CA PHE A 187 -0.10 -8.09 6.22
C PHE A 187 0.04 -9.33 7.12
N ASN A 188 -1.00 -9.66 7.91
CA ASN A 188 -1.06 -10.89 8.69
C ASN A 188 -1.57 -12.11 7.90
N ALA A 189 -2.01 -11.93 6.65
CA ALA A 189 -2.37 -13.03 5.75
C ALA A 189 -1.15 -13.88 5.34
N GLY A 190 -1.40 -15.06 4.77
CA GLY A 190 -0.35 -16.01 4.36
C GLY A 190 0.61 -15.43 3.30
N ALA A 191 0.08 -15.10 2.12
CA ALA A 191 0.78 -14.45 1.01
C ALA A 191 -0.04 -13.27 0.48
N ILE A 192 0.63 -12.22 0.03
CA ILE A 192 0.03 -11.03 -0.59
C ILE A 192 0.71 -10.79 -1.92
N GLN A 193 -0.07 -10.89 -2.99
CA GLN A 193 0.39 -10.59 -4.34
C GLN A 193 -0.21 -9.28 -4.81
N ILE A 194 0.66 -8.31 -5.09
CA ILE A 194 0.31 -7.03 -5.69
C ILE A 194 0.53 -7.17 -7.20
N ASN A 195 -0.54 -7.18 -7.99
CA ASN A 195 -0.43 -7.14 -9.45
C ASN A 195 -0.20 -5.69 -9.92
N ASP A 196 -0.75 -5.27 -11.05
CA ASP A 196 -0.65 -3.87 -11.50
C ASP A 196 -1.59 -2.96 -10.68
N ALA A 197 -1.32 -2.82 -9.39
CA ALA A 197 -2.25 -2.31 -8.38
C ALA A 197 -1.54 -1.59 -7.23
N THR A 198 -2.32 -1.02 -6.32
CA THR A 198 -1.80 -0.36 -5.11
C THR A 198 -2.23 -1.08 -3.84
N TYR A 199 -1.28 -1.35 -2.96
CA TYR A 199 -1.51 -1.78 -1.59
C TYR A 199 -0.97 -0.76 -0.59
N THR A 200 -1.84 -0.17 0.22
CA THR A 200 -1.50 0.78 1.28
C THR A 200 -1.60 0.12 2.66
N ILE A 201 -0.51 0.15 3.40
CA ILE A 201 -0.43 -0.18 4.82
C ILE A 201 -0.27 1.12 5.59
N ASP A 202 -1.31 1.51 6.33
CA ASP A 202 -1.34 2.80 7.05
C ASP A 202 -1.23 2.60 8.56
N ALA A 203 -0.21 3.20 9.16
CA ALA A 203 0.02 3.25 10.60
C ALA A 203 -0.87 4.30 11.31
N ASN A 204 -2.13 4.46 10.89
CA ASN A 204 -3.01 5.52 11.39
C ASN A 204 -3.31 5.37 12.90
N ASN A 205 -3.53 4.13 13.37
CA ASN A 205 -3.96 3.84 14.74
C ASN A 205 -2.84 3.32 15.65
N GLY A 206 -1.61 3.20 15.16
CA GLY A 206 -0.49 2.76 15.98
C GLY A 206 0.75 2.43 15.16
N ASN A 207 1.84 2.10 15.86
CA ASN A 207 3.01 1.53 15.20
C ASN A 207 2.68 0.14 14.68
N LEU A 208 3.28 -0.24 13.54
CA LEU A 208 3.03 -1.52 12.89
C LEU A 208 4.31 -2.35 12.84
N ASN A 209 4.16 -3.66 13.00
CA ASN A 209 5.21 -4.65 12.80
C ASN A 209 4.80 -5.54 11.63
N ILE A 210 5.43 -5.34 10.48
CA ILE A 210 5.08 -6.03 9.24
C ILE A 210 6.09 -7.17 9.04
N PRO A 211 5.66 -8.44 8.97
CA PRO A 211 6.56 -9.55 8.68
C PRO A 211 7.30 -9.38 7.35
N ALA A 212 6.63 -8.78 6.36
CA ALA A 212 7.11 -8.32 5.06
C ALA A 212 7.51 -9.41 4.06
N GLY A 213 8.00 -10.57 4.52
CA GLY A 213 8.41 -11.68 3.65
C GLY A 213 7.26 -12.39 2.91
N ASN A 214 6.01 -11.99 3.18
CA ASN A 214 4.82 -12.48 2.50
C ASN A 214 4.31 -11.54 1.39
N ILE A 215 4.95 -10.39 1.16
CA ILE A 215 4.51 -9.41 0.15
C ILE A 215 5.31 -9.60 -1.14
N GLN A 216 4.62 -9.78 -2.26
CA GLN A 216 5.18 -10.03 -3.59
C GLN A 216 4.68 -8.99 -4.60
N PHE A 217 5.59 -8.53 -5.46
CA PHE A 217 5.27 -7.68 -6.61
C PHE A 217 5.19 -8.56 -7.86
N ALA A 218 4.01 -8.65 -8.47
CA ALA A 218 3.76 -9.45 -9.67
C ALA A 218 3.75 -8.62 -10.97
N HIS A 219 4.06 -7.32 -10.86
CA HIS A 219 4.14 -6.40 -11.98
C HIS A 219 5.16 -5.30 -11.71
N ALA A 220 5.72 -4.70 -12.76
CA ALA A 220 6.70 -3.62 -12.62
C ALA A 220 6.12 -2.39 -11.91
N ASP A 221 4.86 -2.08 -12.21
CA ASP A 221 4.16 -0.90 -11.70
C ASP A 221 3.32 -1.20 -10.43
N ALA A 222 3.44 -2.41 -9.88
CA ALA A 222 2.83 -2.80 -8.60
C ALA A 222 3.34 -1.90 -7.46
N GLN A 223 2.44 -1.32 -6.66
CA GLN A 223 2.79 -0.33 -5.64
C GLN A 223 2.50 -0.83 -4.23
N LEU A 224 3.52 -0.75 -3.36
CA LEU A 224 3.36 -0.87 -1.91
C LEU A 224 3.57 0.49 -1.28
N ILE A 225 2.54 1.01 -0.61
CA ILE A 225 2.59 2.26 0.14
C ILE A 225 2.67 1.94 1.64
N LEU A 226 3.77 2.33 2.27
CA LEU A 226 3.90 2.34 3.72
C LEU A 226 3.63 3.76 4.21
N GLN A 227 2.56 3.94 4.97
CA GLN A 227 1.97 5.24 5.24
C GLN A 227 1.87 5.57 6.73
N ASN A 228 2.00 6.85 7.07
CA ASN A 228 1.48 7.44 8.30
C ASN A 228 0.49 8.56 7.94
N SER A 229 -0.82 8.29 8.05
CA SER A 229 -1.86 9.33 7.99
C SER A 229 -2.29 9.89 9.35
N SER A 230 -1.71 9.37 10.44
CA SER A 230 -2.12 9.75 11.79
C SER A 230 -1.72 11.18 12.15
N GLY A 231 -2.32 11.70 13.23
CA GLY A 231 -1.91 12.93 13.90
C GLY A 231 -0.70 12.77 14.82
N ASN A 232 0.01 11.63 14.79
CA ASN A 232 1.14 11.30 15.64
C ASN A 232 2.33 10.81 14.81
N ASP A 233 3.50 10.77 15.42
CA ASP A 233 4.64 10.06 14.83
C ASP A 233 4.38 8.56 14.87
N ARG A 234 4.81 7.88 13.80
CA ARG A 234 4.60 6.45 13.62
C ARG A 234 5.86 5.76 13.15
N THR A 235 6.01 4.54 13.61
CA THR A 235 7.05 3.63 13.18
C THR A 235 6.42 2.41 12.52
N ILE A 236 6.91 2.08 11.34
CA ILE A 236 6.66 0.80 10.68
C ILE A 236 7.95 -0.01 10.76
N THR A 237 7.91 -1.14 11.45
CA THR A 237 9.05 -2.05 11.61
C THR A 237 8.90 -3.23 10.67
N LEU A 238 9.91 -3.45 9.82
CA LEU A 238 9.93 -4.60 8.91
C LEU A 238 10.63 -5.81 9.55
N GLY A 239 9.98 -6.97 9.48
CA GLY A 239 10.49 -8.27 9.96
C GLY A 239 11.44 -8.95 8.97
N ALA A 240 11.27 -8.71 7.67
CA ALA A 240 12.07 -9.25 6.58
C ALA A 240 12.32 -8.18 5.50
N ASN A 241 13.14 -8.51 4.51
CA ASN A 241 13.31 -7.67 3.34
C ASN A 241 12.03 -7.65 2.51
N ILE A 242 11.88 -6.61 1.70
CA ILE A 242 10.82 -6.50 0.70
C ILE A 242 11.50 -6.66 -0.65
N ASP A 243 11.34 -7.83 -1.25
CA ASP A 243 12.05 -8.23 -2.46
C ASP A 243 11.03 -8.44 -3.58
N PRO A 244 11.21 -7.84 -4.77
CA PRO A 244 10.44 -8.22 -5.93
C PRO A 244 10.87 -9.60 -6.44
N ASP A 245 10.01 -10.25 -7.24
CA ASP A 245 10.30 -11.55 -7.82
C ASP A 245 11.36 -11.44 -8.94
N ASN A 246 11.41 -10.30 -9.66
CA ASN A 246 12.44 -9.99 -10.64
C ASN A 246 13.02 -8.58 -10.45
N ASP A 247 14.17 -8.34 -11.08
CA ASP A 247 14.79 -7.01 -11.12
C ASP A 247 13.90 -5.97 -11.81
N ASP A 248 13.92 -4.75 -11.29
CA ASP A 248 13.14 -3.59 -11.77
C ASP A 248 11.62 -3.79 -11.69
N GLU A 249 11.15 -4.68 -10.81
CA GLU A 249 9.75 -4.79 -10.45
C GLU A 249 9.43 -4.10 -9.13
N GLY A 250 8.18 -3.65 -8.98
CA GLY A 250 7.68 -3.07 -7.75
C GLY A 250 8.14 -1.64 -7.46
N VAL A 251 7.18 -0.84 -7.02
CA VAL A 251 7.37 0.52 -6.51
C VAL A 251 7.05 0.54 -5.03
N VAL A 252 7.97 1.04 -4.21
CA VAL A 252 7.69 1.27 -2.79
C VAL A 252 7.57 2.77 -2.54
N ILE A 253 6.46 3.17 -1.94
CA ILE A 253 6.18 4.55 -1.55
C ILE A 253 6.19 4.65 -0.02
N LEU A 254 7.05 5.52 0.51
CA LEU A 254 7.10 5.87 1.93
C LEU A 254 6.39 7.20 2.11
N ASN A 255 5.17 7.17 2.63
CA ASN A 255 4.25 8.30 2.64
C ASN A 255 3.97 8.82 4.06
N SER A 256 4.54 9.98 4.41
CA SER A 256 4.20 10.68 5.65
C SER A 256 3.20 11.78 5.33
N VAL A 257 1.91 11.52 5.56
CA VAL A 257 0.84 12.39 5.02
C VAL A 257 0.71 13.68 5.82
N THR A 258 0.73 13.58 7.14
CA THR A 258 0.39 14.69 8.04
C THR A 258 1.59 15.60 8.30
N ALA A 259 1.46 16.89 7.97
CA ALA A 259 2.50 17.88 8.20
C ALA A 259 2.92 17.95 9.68
N GLY A 260 4.23 18.01 9.91
CA GLY A 260 4.80 18.03 11.26
C GLY A 260 4.72 16.70 12.02
N LYS A 261 4.35 15.61 11.33
CA LYS A 261 4.41 14.23 11.84
C LYS A 261 5.41 13.41 11.06
N LYS A 262 5.97 12.40 11.71
CA LYS A 262 7.03 11.59 11.15
C LYS A 262 6.58 10.17 10.84
N LEU A 263 6.93 9.66 9.67
CA LEU A 263 6.99 8.23 9.37
C LEU A 263 8.44 7.76 9.56
N THR A 264 8.66 6.78 10.44
CA THR A 264 9.95 6.12 10.61
C THR A 264 9.88 4.69 10.10
N ILE A 265 10.82 4.31 9.23
CA ILE A 265 10.98 2.91 8.80
C ILE A 265 12.11 2.26 9.61
N ALA A 266 11.80 1.15 10.26
CA ALA A 266 12.68 0.45 11.18
C ALA A 266 12.85 -1.04 10.81
N GLY A 267 13.72 -1.73 11.55
CA GLY A 267 14.00 -3.16 11.37
C GLY A 267 15.32 -3.47 10.65
N GLY A 268 15.98 -2.45 10.07
CA GLY A 268 17.28 -2.60 9.40
C GLY A 268 17.22 -3.50 8.17
N LYS A 269 16.05 -3.58 7.52
CA LYS A 269 15.79 -4.43 6.36
C LYS A 269 16.07 -3.69 5.07
N THR A 270 16.19 -4.47 4.00
CA THR A 270 16.41 -3.96 2.65
C THR A 270 15.10 -3.92 1.88
N PHE A 271 14.88 -2.83 1.16
CA PHE A 271 13.94 -2.77 0.05
C PHE A 271 14.71 -3.11 -1.23
N GLY A 272 14.47 -4.29 -1.81
CA GLY A 272 15.20 -4.86 -2.94
C GLY A 272 16.38 -5.75 -2.55
N GLY A 273 16.18 -6.82 -1.80
CA GLY A 273 17.22 -7.75 -1.37
C GLY A 273 17.88 -8.50 -2.53
N ALA A 274 17.33 -9.67 -2.90
CA ALA A 274 17.89 -10.49 -3.99
C ALA A 274 17.75 -9.82 -5.37
N HIS A 275 16.66 -9.07 -5.56
CA HIS A 275 16.32 -8.37 -6.78
C HIS A 275 16.12 -6.88 -6.49
N LYS A 276 16.51 -6.02 -7.42
CA LYS A 276 16.35 -4.56 -7.25
C LYS A 276 14.90 -4.14 -7.51
N LEU A 277 14.40 -3.20 -6.71
CA LEU A 277 13.11 -2.56 -6.96
C LEU A 277 13.20 -1.60 -8.15
N GLN A 278 12.07 -1.36 -8.82
CA GLN A 278 11.97 -0.37 -9.90
C GLN A 278 12.33 1.03 -9.39
N THR A 279 11.67 1.46 -8.30
CA THR A 279 11.89 2.77 -7.70
C THR A 279 11.45 2.82 -6.24
N ILE A 280 12.05 3.74 -5.48
CA ILE A 280 11.59 4.13 -4.15
C ILE A 280 11.11 5.57 -4.21
N VAL A 281 9.95 5.86 -3.63
CA VAL A 281 9.38 7.22 -3.59
C VAL A 281 9.18 7.65 -2.14
N PHE A 282 9.72 8.81 -1.78
CA PHE A 282 9.36 9.50 -0.54
C PHE A 282 8.28 10.53 -0.85
N LYS A 283 7.17 10.50 -0.12
CA LYS A 283 5.99 11.33 -0.38
C LYS A 283 5.39 11.93 0.90
N GLY A 284 4.67 13.03 0.72
CA GLY A 284 3.75 13.57 1.71
C GLY A 284 4.27 14.84 2.39
N ALA A 285 3.45 15.41 3.28
CA ALA A 285 3.73 16.66 3.96
C ALA A 285 4.44 16.52 5.31
N GLY A 286 4.40 15.32 5.88
CA GLY A 286 5.14 14.96 7.08
C GLY A 286 6.60 14.64 6.81
N ASP A 287 7.36 14.55 7.89
CA ASP A 287 8.76 14.16 7.86
C ASP A 287 8.88 12.64 7.64
N CYS A 288 9.99 12.20 7.06
CA CYS A 288 10.31 10.79 6.91
C CYS A 288 11.73 10.48 7.41
N GLY A 289 11.85 9.42 8.21
CA GLY A 289 13.12 8.89 8.68
C GLY A 289 13.35 7.48 8.15
N ALA A 290 14.37 7.32 7.33
CA ALA A 290 14.79 6.01 6.80
C ALA A 290 16.28 5.72 7.06
N ALA A 291 16.90 6.42 8.02
CA ALA A 291 18.27 6.13 8.42
C ALA A 291 18.39 4.69 8.93
N GLY A 292 19.36 3.95 8.38
CA GLY A 292 19.55 2.52 8.67
C GLY A 292 18.73 1.56 7.79
N THR A 293 17.87 2.07 6.91
CA THR A 293 17.22 1.28 5.86
C THR A 293 18.11 1.23 4.62
N THR A 294 18.22 0.05 3.99
CA THR A 294 18.94 -0.11 2.71
C THR A 294 17.95 -0.09 1.55
N PHE A 295 18.25 0.67 0.52
CA PHE A 295 17.46 0.73 -0.72
C PHE A 295 18.29 0.21 -1.89
N ASN A 296 17.88 -0.90 -2.48
CA ASN A 296 18.44 -1.42 -3.72
C ASN A 296 17.46 -1.12 -4.86
N THR A 297 17.73 0.00 -5.51
CA THR A 297 16.94 0.53 -6.62
C THR A 297 17.87 1.36 -7.50
N THR A 298 17.48 1.59 -8.75
CA THR A 298 18.17 2.55 -9.60
C THR A 298 17.93 3.99 -9.14
N ASN A 299 16.70 4.30 -8.69
CA ASN A 299 16.29 5.66 -8.36
C ASN A 299 15.53 5.74 -7.03
N ILE A 300 15.83 6.80 -6.29
CA ILE A 300 15.06 7.31 -5.17
C ILE A 300 14.46 8.66 -5.59
N VAL A 301 13.15 8.72 -5.63
CA VAL A 301 12.37 9.91 -6.01
C VAL A 301 11.88 10.63 -4.77
N LEU A 302 12.11 11.94 -4.71
CA LEU A 302 11.71 12.81 -3.60
C LEU A 302 10.53 13.70 -4.01
N ASP A 303 9.32 13.24 -3.71
CA ASP A 303 8.06 14.00 -3.82
C ASP A 303 7.49 14.32 -2.42
N ILE A 304 8.39 14.69 -1.51
CA ILE A 304 8.11 15.00 -0.12
C ILE A 304 8.27 16.49 0.13
N THR A 305 7.40 17.06 0.97
CA THR A 305 7.50 18.47 1.40
C THR A 305 7.91 18.61 2.87
N GLY A 306 7.82 17.54 3.66
CA GLY A 306 8.47 17.44 4.97
C GLY A 306 9.97 17.16 4.87
N GLN A 307 10.62 17.09 6.02
CA GLN A 307 12.04 16.79 6.13
C GLN A 307 12.30 15.30 5.92
N LEU A 308 13.29 14.98 5.09
CA LEU A 308 13.76 13.61 4.88
C LEU A 308 15.17 13.45 5.43
N GLU A 309 15.38 12.45 6.29
CA GLU A 309 16.71 11.94 6.62
C GLU A 309 16.97 10.62 5.88
N LEU A 310 17.99 10.63 5.00
CA LEU A 310 18.36 9.48 4.18
C LEU A 310 19.79 9.01 4.51
N GLY A 311 19.93 7.70 4.70
CA GLY A 311 21.22 7.02 4.90
C GLY A 311 22.04 6.90 3.62
N ALA A 312 23.16 6.16 3.68
CA ALA A 312 23.94 5.84 2.49
C ALA A 312 23.07 5.08 1.46
N THR A 313 23.25 5.41 0.18
CA THR A 313 22.52 4.76 -0.93
C THR A 313 23.43 4.61 -2.14
N THR A 314 23.23 3.54 -2.92
CA THR A 314 23.87 3.37 -4.23
C THR A 314 23.02 3.98 -5.36
N ALA A 315 21.76 4.29 -5.09
CA ALA A 315 20.80 4.79 -6.06
C ALA A 315 21.09 6.24 -6.47
N ASN A 316 20.47 6.66 -7.57
CA ASN A 316 20.33 8.07 -7.89
C ASN A 316 19.28 8.71 -6.99
N VAL A 317 19.49 9.96 -6.59
CA VAL A 317 18.52 10.75 -5.82
C VAL A 317 17.97 11.86 -6.71
N VAL A 318 16.66 11.88 -6.92
CA VAL A 318 16.00 12.81 -7.86
C VAL A 318 14.86 13.57 -7.17
N LEU A 319 14.91 14.90 -7.23
CA LEU A 319 13.87 15.75 -6.67
C LEU A 319 12.70 15.89 -7.64
N PHE A 320 11.48 15.75 -7.12
CA PHE A 320 10.24 15.97 -7.88
C PHE A 320 9.42 17.14 -7.33
N ASN A 321 9.69 17.55 -6.09
CA ASN A 321 9.03 18.65 -5.41
C ASN A 321 9.98 19.82 -5.12
N ASP A 322 9.48 21.05 -5.17
CA ASP A 322 10.27 22.27 -4.88
C ASP A 322 10.57 22.43 -3.40
N ALA A 323 9.72 21.88 -2.53
CA ALA A 323 9.83 22.03 -1.09
C ALA A 323 10.79 21.02 -0.44
N VAL A 324 11.38 20.08 -1.19
CA VAL A 324 12.23 19.01 -0.64
C VAL A 324 13.29 19.57 0.30
N GLN A 325 13.31 19.06 1.53
CA GLN A 325 14.36 19.27 2.51
C GLN A 325 15.03 17.92 2.84
N LEU A 326 16.13 17.61 2.16
CA LEU A 326 16.88 16.37 2.37
C LEU A 326 18.08 16.63 3.28
N THR A 327 18.23 15.82 4.33
CA THR A 327 19.49 15.64 5.07
C THR A 327 20.05 14.25 4.74
N GLN A 328 21.18 14.26 4.05
CA GLN A 328 21.90 13.05 3.65
C GLN A 328 22.98 12.74 4.70
N THR A 329 22.86 11.57 5.33
CA THR A 329 23.73 11.14 6.43
C THR A 329 24.83 10.16 6.01
N GLY A 330 24.72 9.59 4.81
CA GLY A 330 25.73 8.70 4.21
C GLY A 330 25.95 8.99 2.73
N ASN A 331 26.94 8.36 2.10
CA ASN A 331 27.30 8.65 0.70
C ASN A 331 26.14 8.38 -0.28
N ILE A 332 26.10 9.16 -1.37
CA ILE A 332 25.29 8.86 -2.56
C ILE A 332 26.21 8.25 -3.61
N GLY A 333 25.99 6.97 -3.93
CA GLY A 333 26.73 6.23 -4.95
C GLY A 333 26.34 6.60 -6.38
N GLY A 334 25.07 6.95 -6.59
CA GLY A 334 24.56 7.47 -7.86
C GLY A 334 24.76 8.99 -8.00
N PHE A 335 23.96 9.61 -8.87
CA PHE A 335 23.92 11.07 -8.98
C PHE A 335 22.90 11.69 -8.02
N LEU A 336 23.10 12.98 -7.72
CA LEU A 336 22.10 13.83 -7.07
C LEU A 336 21.54 14.80 -8.12
N ASN A 337 20.23 14.76 -8.37
CA ASN A 337 19.59 15.57 -9.39
C ASN A 337 18.47 16.44 -8.81
N PHE A 338 18.67 17.76 -8.88
CA PHE A 338 17.65 18.75 -8.49
C PHE A 338 16.48 18.82 -9.48
N ASN A 339 16.65 18.35 -10.72
CA ASN A 339 15.56 18.17 -11.70
C ASN A 339 14.63 19.39 -11.89
N ALA A 340 15.23 20.57 -12.07
CA ALA A 340 14.60 21.88 -12.15
C ALA A 340 13.85 22.33 -10.88
N LYS A 341 14.05 21.66 -9.74
CA LYS A 341 13.41 21.96 -8.46
C LYS A 341 14.26 22.86 -7.57
N ASN A 342 13.57 23.61 -6.71
CA ASN A 342 14.17 24.55 -5.75
C ASN A 342 14.56 23.92 -4.40
N GLY A 343 14.49 22.59 -4.28
CA GLY A 343 14.75 21.89 -3.02
C GLY A 343 16.12 22.18 -2.43
N THR A 344 16.26 21.86 -1.15
CA THR A 344 17.51 21.98 -0.39
C THR A 344 18.00 20.60 -0.01
N VAL A 345 19.27 20.33 -0.31
CA VAL A 345 19.95 19.09 0.06
C VAL A 345 21.12 19.44 0.94
N THR A 346 21.16 18.84 2.13
CA THR A 346 22.23 19.00 3.11
C THR A 346 23.02 17.69 3.19
N LEU A 347 24.33 17.76 2.95
CA LEU A 347 25.26 16.66 3.14
C LEU A 347 25.94 16.82 4.50
N ASN A 348 25.83 15.79 5.35
CA ASN A 348 26.58 15.73 6.60
C ASN A 348 28.10 15.62 6.35
N ASN A 349 28.87 15.78 7.42
CA ASN A 349 30.32 15.66 7.35
C ASN A 349 30.75 14.28 6.80
N ASN A 350 31.73 14.28 5.91
CA ASN A 350 32.26 13.10 5.20
C ASN A 350 31.26 12.41 4.25
N VAL A 351 30.17 13.07 3.88
CA VAL A 351 29.23 12.56 2.89
C VAL A 351 29.67 12.98 1.49
N ASN A 352 29.83 12.00 0.61
CA ASN A 352 30.29 12.17 -0.77
C ASN A 352 29.18 11.88 -1.76
N VAL A 353 29.28 12.46 -2.96
CA VAL A 353 28.43 12.14 -4.11
C VAL A 353 29.33 11.61 -5.23
N ALA A 354 29.23 10.31 -5.49
CA ALA A 354 30.07 9.63 -6.48
C ALA A 354 29.62 9.92 -7.92
N GLY A 355 28.33 10.13 -8.16
CA GLY A 355 27.80 10.68 -9.41
C GLY A 355 27.87 12.21 -9.46
N ALA A 356 27.28 12.80 -10.51
CA ALA A 356 27.20 14.25 -10.60
C ALA A 356 26.15 14.80 -9.61
N VAL A 357 26.45 15.95 -9.01
CA VAL A 357 25.42 16.86 -8.50
C VAL A 357 24.98 17.71 -9.70
N GLN A 358 23.73 17.56 -10.09
CA GLN A 358 23.22 18.13 -11.33
C GLN A 358 21.80 18.67 -11.20
N ASN A 359 21.41 19.42 -12.21
CA ASN A 359 20.06 19.93 -12.34
C ASN A 359 19.61 19.75 -13.80
N THR A 360 18.89 18.67 -14.08
CA THR A 360 18.33 18.41 -15.40
C THR A 360 17.00 19.14 -15.57
N GLY A 361 16.75 19.76 -16.72
CA GLY A 361 15.42 20.27 -17.06
C GLY A 361 15.16 21.76 -16.86
N GLY A 362 16.16 22.59 -16.52
CA GLY A 362 15.93 24.04 -16.44
C GLY A 362 17.06 24.91 -15.88
N THR A 363 16.72 26.13 -15.49
CA THR A 363 17.61 27.15 -14.89
C THR A 363 18.34 26.64 -13.64
N ASN A 364 19.42 27.32 -13.26
CA ASN A 364 20.19 27.00 -12.05
C ASN A 364 19.30 27.13 -10.79
N ASN A 365 18.72 26.03 -10.33
CA ASN A 365 17.79 25.93 -9.21
C ASN A 365 18.40 25.03 -8.11
N GLY A 366 17.83 25.12 -6.91
CA GLY A 366 18.19 24.26 -5.78
C GLY A 366 19.43 24.69 -5.01
N THR A 367 19.46 24.32 -3.73
CA THR A 367 20.54 24.64 -2.80
C THR A 367 21.22 23.37 -2.31
N LEU A 368 22.53 23.26 -2.51
CA LEU A 368 23.35 22.23 -1.88
C LEU A 368 24.08 22.84 -0.68
N ILE A 369 23.89 22.26 0.50
CA ILE A 369 24.60 22.60 1.73
C ILE A 369 25.54 21.44 2.05
N VAL A 370 26.82 21.72 2.22
CA VAL A 370 27.83 20.72 2.59
C VAL A 370 28.37 21.11 3.94
N LEU A 371 27.96 20.42 5.01
CA LEU A 371 28.28 20.83 6.38
C LEU A 371 29.75 20.59 6.76
N GLY A 372 30.37 19.60 6.13
CA GLY A 372 31.68 19.07 6.49
C GLY A 372 32.61 18.84 5.29
N ALA A 373 33.67 18.05 5.49
CA ALA A 373 34.52 17.60 4.39
C ALA A 373 33.74 16.68 3.45
N SER A 374 33.88 16.87 2.13
CA SER A 374 33.16 16.09 1.12
C SER A 374 33.88 16.06 -0.22
N ASN A 375 33.72 14.96 -0.94
CA ASN A 375 34.09 14.85 -2.35
C ASN A 375 32.82 14.81 -3.21
N LEU A 376 32.70 15.79 -4.09
CA LEU A 376 31.65 15.87 -5.10
C LEU A 376 32.29 15.53 -6.44
N ASN A 377 31.82 14.50 -7.14
CA ASN A 377 32.45 14.09 -8.39
C ASN A 377 32.36 15.20 -9.46
N ARG A 378 31.20 15.81 -9.64
CA ARG A 378 30.96 16.96 -10.53
C ARG A 378 29.79 17.80 -9.98
N VAL A 379 29.80 19.11 -10.21
CA VAL A 379 28.68 20.00 -9.87
C VAL A 379 28.26 20.84 -11.07
N ASN A 380 27.02 20.71 -11.53
CA ASN A 380 26.52 21.40 -12.71
C ASN A 380 25.06 21.84 -12.58
N GLY A 381 24.84 23.16 -12.56
CA GLY A 381 23.53 23.77 -12.71
C GLY A 381 22.75 23.97 -11.42
N ILE A 382 23.41 24.07 -10.27
CA ILE A 382 22.73 24.41 -9.00
C ILE A 382 22.70 25.93 -8.78
N ALA A 383 21.67 26.42 -8.09
CA ALA A 383 21.58 27.84 -7.75
C ALA A 383 22.65 28.24 -6.74
N MET A 384 22.80 27.43 -5.68
CA MET A 384 23.63 27.79 -4.54
C MET A 384 24.39 26.60 -3.98
N LEU A 385 25.68 26.81 -3.68
CA LEU A 385 26.51 25.92 -2.88
C LEU A 385 26.91 26.61 -1.57
N LYS A 386 26.48 26.07 -0.43
CA LYS A 386 26.93 26.52 0.89
C LYS A 386 27.96 25.53 1.44
N VAL A 387 29.16 26.01 1.71
CA VAL A 387 30.27 25.20 2.23
C VAL A 387 30.50 25.52 3.71
N GLY A 388 30.18 24.56 4.56
CA GLY A 388 30.47 24.52 5.99
C GLY A 388 31.92 24.11 6.27
N ALA A 389 32.19 23.61 7.48
CA ALA A 389 33.55 23.35 7.97
C ALA A 389 34.28 22.27 7.17
N GLY A 390 35.58 22.42 6.92
CA GLY A 390 36.41 21.38 6.26
C GLY A 390 36.63 21.58 4.76
N ASN A 391 37.26 20.59 4.12
CA ASN A 391 37.66 20.66 2.72
C ASN A 391 36.59 20.01 1.83
N VAL A 392 36.03 20.80 0.92
CA VAL A 392 35.11 20.32 -0.12
C VAL A 392 35.85 20.30 -1.45
N THR A 393 35.89 19.14 -2.09
CA THR A 393 36.57 18.96 -3.38
C THR A 393 35.57 18.61 -4.47
N ILE A 394 35.62 19.33 -5.58
CA ILE A 394 34.96 18.95 -6.84
C ILE A 394 36.00 18.22 -7.69
N ALA A 395 35.86 16.91 -7.81
CA ALA A 395 36.97 16.02 -8.15
C ALA A 395 37.26 15.85 -9.65
N LYS A 396 36.25 15.94 -10.53
CA LYS A 396 36.44 15.75 -11.99
C LYS A 396 36.26 17.04 -12.78
N GLY A 397 37.06 17.16 -13.83
CA GLY A 397 37.07 18.28 -14.77
C GLY A 397 35.79 18.43 -15.61
N GLY A 398 35.74 19.53 -16.34
CA GLY A 398 34.56 20.02 -17.06
C GLY A 398 33.93 21.24 -16.38
N ASN A 399 32.96 21.86 -17.04
CA ASN A 399 32.36 23.11 -16.54
C ASN A 399 31.67 22.88 -15.19
N VAL A 400 32.19 23.52 -14.14
CA VAL A 400 31.50 23.71 -12.86
C VAL A 400 30.53 24.88 -13.03
N LYS A 401 29.24 24.64 -12.81
CA LYS A 401 28.19 25.66 -12.95
C LYS A 401 27.43 25.79 -11.64
N ILE A 402 27.70 26.86 -10.91
CA ILE A 402 27.09 27.21 -9.63
C ILE A 402 26.73 28.69 -9.68
N GLY A 403 25.50 29.07 -9.32
CA GLY A 403 25.07 30.48 -9.33
C GLY A 403 25.74 31.32 -8.24
N GLU A 404 25.71 30.82 -7.00
CA GLU A 404 26.28 31.47 -5.82
C GLU A 404 27.03 30.46 -4.93
N ILE A 405 28.16 30.88 -4.36
CA ILE A 405 28.92 30.10 -3.38
C ILE A 405 29.00 30.91 -2.08
N GLN A 406 28.61 30.30 -0.96
CA GLN A 406 28.71 30.87 0.38
C GLN A 406 29.60 30.01 1.27
N GLY A 407 30.41 30.62 2.14
CA GLY A 407 31.27 29.92 3.08
C GLY A 407 31.27 30.58 4.46
N THR A 408 31.51 29.79 5.51
CA THR A 408 31.46 30.24 6.92
C THR A 408 32.83 30.45 7.57
N GLY A 409 33.91 30.52 6.79
CA GLY A 409 35.14 31.21 7.20
C GLY A 409 36.36 30.37 7.63
N THR A 410 36.34 29.04 7.51
CA THR A 410 37.52 28.18 7.80
C THR A 410 37.73 27.04 6.79
N ASN A 411 37.20 27.20 5.57
CA ASN A 411 36.89 26.08 4.68
C ASN A 411 37.66 26.24 3.36
N THR A 412 38.05 25.13 2.74
CA THR A 412 38.64 25.15 1.38
C THR A 412 37.66 24.51 0.40
N LEU A 413 37.32 25.23 -0.67
CA LEU A 413 36.66 24.67 -1.84
C LEU A 413 37.70 24.46 -2.93
N THR A 414 37.98 23.21 -3.27
CA THR A 414 38.88 22.84 -4.36
C THR A 414 38.08 22.56 -5.62
N LEU A 415 38.41 23.28 -6.70
CA LEU A 415 37.83 23.10 -8.03
C LEU A 415 38.83 22.35 -8.92
N PRO A 416 38.36 21.56 -9.90
CA PRO A 416 39.25 20.89 -10.84
C PRO A 416 39.98 21.92 -11.73
N ALA A 417 41.19 21.60 -12.15
CA ALA A 417 41.87 22.37 -13.20
C ALA A 417 41.13 22.16 -14.53
N ASN A 418 40.93 23.24 -15.28
CA ASN A 418 40.22 23.22 -16.58
C ASN A 418 40.98 22.44 -17.66
#